data_AF-A0A7K4D3S3-F1
#
_entry.id   AF-A0A7K4D3S3-F1
#
_cell.length_a   1.000
_cell.length_b   1.000
_cell.length_c   1.000
_cell.angle_alpha   90.00
_cell.angle_beta   90.00
_cell.angle_gamma   90.00
#
_symmetry.space_group_name_H-M   'P 1'
#
loop_
_entity.id
_entity.type
_entity.pdbx_description
1 polymer ?
#
loop_
_entity_poly.entity_id
_entity_poly.type
_entity_poly.pdbx_seq_one_letter_code
_entity_poly.pdbx_strand_id
1 'polypeptide(L)'
;AGEFKFSASATTTVREIEGSILEYNEHGSGLYSCRNTLAYSPSSISVYRDFNGSLGAVSLLQDSISIQCAWFASLRGENEVRDIHWYDRYYQGSFLNLSSRLQLAKSQSFLETYAHFAGSADRTSKWSNVVTDQRFSGEFTLTKEARAKWSNKSLRSQDDELDCCPLIQGWQEPKSEA
;
A
#
# COMPACT_ATOMS: atom_id res chain seq x y z
N ALA A 1 46.01 17.94 -2.10
CA ALA A 1 44.85 17.47 -1.31
C ALA A 1 44.10 16.46 -2.18
N GLY A 2 43.91 15.23 -1.72
CA GLY A 2 43.33 14.15 -2.52
C GLY A 2 41.82 14.07 -2.40
N GLU A 3 41.12 13.94 -3.53
CA GLU A 3 39.70 13.58 -3.55
C GLU A 3 39.53 12.11 -3.14
N PHE A 4 38.86 11.87 -2.01
CA PHE A 4 38.48 10.53 -1.60
C PHE A 4 37.03 10.27 -2.01
N LYS A 5 36.83 9.48 -3.07
CA LYS A 5 35.51 8.95 -3.43
C LYS A 5 35.26 7.69 -2.61
N PHE A 6 34.51 7.82 -1.53
CA PHE A 6 34.02 6.68 -0.77
C PHE A 6 32.76 6.13 -1.41
N SER A 7 32.79 4.88 -1.85
CA SER A 7 31.61 4.12 -2.25
C SER A 7 31.57 2.83 -1.42
N ALA A 8 30.49 2.63 -0.67
CA ALA A 8 30.24 1.39 0.05
C ALA A 8 29.09 0.64 -0.65
N SER A 9 29.27 -0.66 -0.88
CA SER A 9 28.22 -1.56 -1.35
C SER A 9 28.15 -2.74 -0.39
N ALA A 10 26.94 -3.21 -0.11
CA ALA A 10 26.70 -4.36 0.75
C ALA A 10 25.81 -5.34 -0.01
N THR A 11 26.30 -6.57 -0.20
CA THR A 11 25.54 -7.66 -0.81
C THR A 11 24.78 -8.37 0.31
N THR A 12 23.49 -8.09 0.45
CA THR A 12 22.62 -8.81 1.40
C THR A 12 21.68 -9.72 0.64
N THR A 13 21.47 -10.93 1.14
CA THR A 13 20.48 -11.86 0.57
C THR A 13 19.10 -11.43 1.02
N VAL A 14 18.36 -10.76 0.13
CA VAL A 14 16.98 -10.37 0.37
C VAL A 14 16.09 -11.60 0.16
N ARG A 15 15.66 -12.26 1.24
CA ARG A 15 14.62 -13.30 1.16
C ARG A 15 13.28 -12.63 0.96
N GLU A 16 12.57 -12.95 -0.11
CA GLU A 16 11.22 -12.46 -0.38
C GLU A 16 10.28 -12.64 0.82
N ILE A 17 9.42 -11.66 1.06
CA ILE A 17 8.27 -11.85 1.93
C ILE A 17 7.14 -12.34 1.04
N GLU A 18 6.78 -13.61 1.19
CA GLU A 18 5.73 -14.26 0.40
C GLU A 18 4.47 -13.39 0.30
N GLY A 19 4.00 -13.20 -0.93
CA GLY A 19 2.76 -12.49 -1.25
C GLY A 19 2.79 -11.00 -0.92
N SER A 20 3.95 -10.37 -0.79
CA SER A 20 4.06 -8.92 -0.55
C SER A 20 4.60 -8.19 -1.77
N ILE A 21 3.82 -7.24 -2.30
CA ILE A 21 4.21 -6.40 -3.44
C ILE A 21 4.25 -4.95 -3.00
N LEU A 22 5.31 -4.25 -3.40
CA LEU A 22 5.44 -2.82 -3.23
C LEU A 22 6.00 -2.20 -4.50
N GLU A 23 5.22 -1.32 -5.11
CA GLU A 23 5.55 -0.71 -6.41
C GLU A 23 5.28 0.79 -6.39
N TYR A 24 6.17 1.53 -7.04
CA TYR A 24 6.10 2.98 -7.21
C TYR A 24 6.36 3.27 -8.68
N ASN A 25 5.53 4.09 -9.32
CA ASN A 25 5.82 4.62 -10.65
C ASN A 25 5.56 6.12 -10.67
N GLU A 26 6.42 6.85 -11.36
CA GLU A 26 6.35 8.29 -11.49
C GLU A 26 6.72 8.66 -12.92
N HIS A 27 5.97 9.59 -13.50
CA HIS A 27 6.26 10.12 -14.83
C HIS A 27 5.76 11.55 -14.92
N GLY A 28 6.52 12.43 -15.56
CA GLY A 28 6.16 13.83 -15.73
C GLY A 28 7.37 14.66 -16.10
N SER A 29 7.19 15.97 -16.15
CA SER A 29 8.30 16.89 -16.33
C SER A 29 8.06 18.17 -15.53
N GLY A 30 9.16 18.84 -15.19
CA GLY A 30 9.16 20.02 -14.33
C GLY A 30 10.05 19.84 -13.12
N LEU A 31 9.68 20.48 -12.01
CA LEU A 31 10.43 20.36 -10.76
C LEU A 31 10.05 19.06 -10.07
N TYR A 32 11.07 18.31 -9.65
CA TYR A 32 10.94 16.98 -9.09
C TYR A 32 11.83 16.83 -7.86
N SER A 33 11.25 16.30 -6.78
CA SER A 33 11.99 15.86 -5.60
C SER A 33 11.34 14.59 -5.06
N CYS A 34 12.16 13.59 -4.74
CA CYS A 34 11.71 12.38 -4.11
C CYS A 34 12.69 11.95 -3.02
N ARG A 35 12.15 11.51 -1.88
CA ARG A 35 12.90 10.92 -0.78
C ARG A 35 12.23 9.63 -0.36
N ASN A 36 12.94 8.52 -0.56
CA ASN A 36 12.48 7.19 -0.19
C ASN A 36 13.40 6.58 0.85
N THR A 37 12.83 6.03 1.91
CA THR A 37 13.54 5.23 2.91
C THR A 37 12.84 3.88 3.01
N LEU A 38 13.54 2.82 2.59
CA LEU A 38 13.07 1.44 2.65
C LEU A 38 13.81 0.72 3.77
N ALA A 39 13.06 0.15 4.70
CA ALA A 39 13.55 -0.80 5.67
C ALA A 39 12.97 -2.18 5.33
N TYR A 40 13.85 -3.16 5.19
CA TYR A 40 13.49 -4.51 4.78
C TYR A 40 13.99 -5.52 5.80
N SER A 41 13.13 -6.47 6.17
CA SER A 41 13.50 -7.65 6.93
C SER A 41 12.76 -8.86 6.38
N PRO A 42 13.15 -10.11 6.72
CA PRO A 42 12.39 -11.30 6.30
C PRO A 42 10.95 -11.39 6.82
N SER A 43 10.51 -10.46 7.68
CA SER A 43 9.18 -10.45 8.30
C SER A 43 8.41 -9.15 8.09
N SER A 44 9.03 -8.10 7.56
CA SER A 44 8.34 -6.85 7.23
C SER A 44 9.01 -6.03 6.13
N ILE A 45 8.19 -5.34 5.35
CA ILE A 45 8.59 -4.23 4.47
C ILE A 45 8.06 -2.94 5.09
N SER A 46 8.91 -1.94 5.28
CA SER A 46 8.49 -0.62 5.71
C SER A 46 9.06 0.42 4.77
N VAL A 47 8.21 1.29 4.23
CA VAL A 47 8.64 2.42 3.41
C VAL A 47 8.08 3.72 3.93
N TYR A 48 8.95 4.72 3.92
CA TYR A 48 8.58 6.13 3.95
C TYR A 48 8.93 6.74 2.59
N ARG A 49 7.98 7.43 1.98
CA ARG A 49 8.18 8.13 0.71
C ARG A 49 7.56 9.52 0.78
N ASP A 50 8.37 10.51 0.44
CA ASP A 50 7.92 11.85 0.08
C ASP A 50 8.22 12.09 -1.40
N PHE A 51 7.23 12.54 -2.14
CA PHE A 51 7.31 12.87 -3.55
C PHE A 51 6.69 14.25 -3.78
N ASN A 52 7.41 15.10 -4.51
CA ASN A 52 6.93 16.39 -4.96
C ASN A 52 7.22 16.56 -6.45
N GLY A 53 6.16 16.75 -7.22
CA GLY A 53 6.21 17.07 -8.63
C GLY A 53 5.40 18.33 -8.90
N SER A 54 5.96 19.28 -9.63
CA SER A 54 5.23 20.45 -10.11
C SER A 54 5.68 20.85 -11.51
N LEU A 55 4.85 21.61 -12.21
CA LEU A 55 5.21 22.17 -13.51
C LEU A 55 6.48 23.02 -13.42
N GLY A 56 7.40 22.82 -14.36
CA GLY A 56 8.58 23.67 -14.53
C GLY A 56 8.41 24.61 -15.72
N ALA A 57 8.81 25.86 -15.56
CA ALA A 57 8.96 26.77 -16.68
C ALA A 57 10.38 26.66 -17.25
N VAL A 58 10.52 26.58 -18.58
CA VAL A 58 11.81 26.68 -19.25
C VAL A 58 11.92 28.09 -19.83
N SER A 59 12.84 28.89 -19.29
CA SER A 59 13.13 30.22 -19.80
C SER A 59 14.20 30.14 -20.88
N LEU A 60 13.80 30.27 -22.16
CA LEU A 60 14.73 30.38 -23.27
C LEU A 60 14.97 31.86 -23.57
N LEU A 61 15.93 32.48 -22.85
CA LEU A 61 16.60 33.79 -23.04
C LEU A 61 15.80 35.05 -23.47
N GLN A 62 14.54 34.95 -23.86
CA GLN A 62 13.63 36.05 -24.20
C GLN A 62 12.15 35.63 -24.20
N ASP A 63 11.84 34.34 -24.35
CA ASP A 63 10.47 33.82 -24.24
C ASP A 63 10.42 32.60 -23.30
N SER A 64 9.47 32.61 -22.34
CA SER A 64 9.18 31.44 -21.51
C SER A 64 8.16 30.57 -22.24
N ILE A 65 8.56 29.36 -22.63
CA ILE A 65 7.62 28.37 -23.13
C ILE A 65 7.14 27.55 -21.93
N SER A 66 5.87 27.68 -21.58
CA SER A 66 5.23 26.78 -20.62
C SER A 66 5.02 25.43 -21.30
N ILE A 67 5.75 24.41 -20.85
CA ILE A 67 5.51 23.04 -21.29
C ILE A 67 4.37 22.49 -20.43
N GLN A 68 3.20 22.30 -21.03
CA GLN A 68 2.07 21.63 -20.37
C GLN A 68 2.36 20.12 -20.25
N CYS A 69 3.17 19.75 -19.29
CA CYS A 69 3.44 18.35 -18.97
C CYS A 69 2.87 18.03 -17.61
N ALA A 70 1.89 17.14 -17.58
CA ALA A 70 1.28 16.75 -16.33
C ALA A 70 2.08 15.64 -15.64
N TRP A 71 2.04 15.63 -14.32
CA TRP A 71 2.60 14.57 -13.51
C TRP A 71 1.63 13.39 -13.35
N PHE A 72 2.21 12.20 -13.36
CA PHE A 72 1.60 10.94 -13.01
C PHE A 72 2.40 10.32 -11.87
N ALA A 73 1.70 9.78 -10.89
CA ALA A 73 2.30 8.99 -9.83
C ALA A 73 1.37 7.84 -9.47
N SER A 74 1.92 6.65 -9.29
CA SER A 74 1.20 5.52 -8.71
C SER A 74 1.99 4.91 -7.57
N LEU A 75 1.26 4.36 -6.62
CA LEU A 75 1.80 3.64 -5.49
C LEU A 75 0.89 2.43 -5.25
N ARG A 76 1.49 1.24 -5.18
CA ARG A 76 0.81 -0.05 -5.00
C ARG A 76 1.44 -0.79 -3.84
N GLY A 77 0.62 -1.26 -2.92
CA GLY A 77 1.05 -2.06 -1.78
C GLY A 77 0.10 -3.23 -1.58
N GLU A 78 0.63 -4.44 -1.56
CA GLU A 78 -0.15 -5.67 -1.42
C GLU A 78 0.46 -6.60 -0.38
N ASN A 79 -0.42 -7.30 0.34
CA ASN A 79 -0.09 -8.39 1.24
C ASN A 79 -1.16 -9.47 1.08
N GLU A 80 -0.89 -10.41 0.18
CA GLU A 80 -1.78 -11.50 -0.20
C GLU A 80 -2.08 -12.43 0.99
N VAL A 81 -1.11 -12.63 1.88
CA VAL A 81 -1.29 -13.46 3.11
C VAL A 81 -2.44 -12.94 3.98
N ARG A 82 -2.74 -11.63 3.90
CA ARG A 82 -3.79 -10.97 4.67
C ARG A 82 -4.89 -10.35 3.80
N ASP A 83 -4.88 -10.64 2.50
CA ASP A 83 -5.81 -10.08 1.51
C ASP A 83 -5.91 -8.53 1.58
N ILE A 84 -4.76 -7.87 1.76
CA ILE A 84 -4.68 -6.41 1.74
C ILE A 84 -4.17 -5.98 0.39
N HIS A 85 -4.92 -5.08 -0.24
CA HIS A 85 -4.53 -4.47 -1.50
C HIS A 85 -4.79 -2.98 -1.38
N TRP A 86 -3.82 -2.17 -1.73
CA TRP A 86 -4.01 -0.75 -1.79
C TRP A 86 -3.29 -0.18 -2.99
N TYR A 87 -3.98 0.75 -3.63
CA TYR A 87 -3.54 1.30 -4.88
C TYR A 87 -4.03 2.72 -5.05
N ASP A 88 -3.08 3.65 -5.09
CA ASP A 88 -3.34 5.04 -5.41
C ASP A 88 -2.70 5.37 -6.76
N ARG A 89 -3.47 6.02 -7.62
CA ARG A 89 -3.02 6.59 -8.88
C ARG A 89 -3.42 8.04 -8.95
N TYR A 90 -2.46 8.88 -9.32
CA TYR A 90 -2.63 10.31 -9.55
C TYR A 90 -2.30 10.58 -11.02
N TYR A 91 -3.21 11.26 -11.68
CA TYR A 91 -3.19 11.52 -13.11
C TYR A 91 -3.30 13.01 -13.38
N GLN A 92 -2.68 13.43 -14.49
CA GLN A 92 -2.82 14.79 -14.99
C GLN A 92 -2.55 15.85 -13.91
N GLY A 93 -1.60 15.57 -13.02
CA GLY A 93 -1.27 16.43 -11.89
C GLY A 93 -0.52 17.68 -12.34
N SER A 94 -1.09 18.87 -12.17
CA SER A 94 -0.34 20.13 -12.34
C SER A 94 0.65 20.35 -11.19
N PHE A 95 0.27 19.87 -10.01
CA PHE A 95 1.17 19.63 -8.88
C PHE A 95 0.75 18.34 -8.16
N LEU A 96 1.73 17.65 -7.61
CA LEU A 96 1.58 16.46 -6.77
C LEU A 96 2.53 16.58 -5.58
N ASN A 97 1.98 16.62 -4.37
CA ASN A 97 2.73 16.54 -3.13
C ASN A 97 2.19 15.37 -2.32
N LEU A 98 2.92 14.26 -2.36
CA LEU A 98 2.50 12.97 -1.83
C LEU A 98 3.48 12.54 -0.75
N SER A 99 2.95 12.20 0.42
CA SER A 99 3.70 11.55 1.49
C SER A 99 3.01 10.25 1.85
N SER A 100 3.78 9.19 2.02
CA SER A 100 3.24 7.88 2.36
C SER A 100 4.17 7.16 3.32
N ARG A 101 3.55 6.49 4.29
CA ARG A 101 4.20 5.56 5.19
C ARG A 101 3.45 4.24 5.14
N LEU A 102 4.14 3.22 4.65
CA LEU A 102 3.60 1.88 4.51
C LEU A 102 4.43 0.93 5.38
N GLN A 103 3.76 0.05 6.13
CA GLN A 103 4.38 -1.13 6.69
C GLN A 103 3.53 -2.35 6.35
N LEU A 104 4.14 -3.35 5.73
CA LEU A 104 3.58 -4.65 5.45
C LEU A 104 4.30 -5.67 6.35
N ALA A 105 3.60 -6.27 7.30
CA ALA A 105 4.15 -7.30 8.17
C ALA A 105 3.12 -8.38 8.50
N LYS A 106 3.60 -9.53 8.99
CA LYS A 106 2.76 -10.70 9.32
C LYS A 106 1.71 -10.45 10.40
N SER A 107 2.04 -9.62 11.39
CA SER A 107 1.20 -9.35 12.58
C SER A 107 0.53 -7.99 12.55
N GLN A 108 1.10 -7.01 11.86
CA GLN A 108 0.54 -5.68 11.75
C GLN A 108 0.94 -5.07 10.42
N SER A 109 -0.05 -4.60 9.65
CA SER A 109 0.20 -3.78 8.48
C SER A 109 -0.51 -2.45 8.63
N PHE A 110 0.11 -1.38 8.17
CA PHE A 110 -0.51 -0.06 8.18
C PHE A 110 -0.11 0.73 6.96
N LEU A 111 -0.97 1.70 6.65
CA LEU A 111 -0.78 2.67 5.60
C LEU A 111 -1.24 4.03 6.11
N GLU A 112 -0.35 5.00 6.02
CA GLU A 112 -0.63 6.41 6.19
C GLU A 112 -0.30 7.11 4.88
N THR A 113 -1.21 7.93 4.39
CA THR A 113 -1.02 8.69 3.16
C THR A 113 -1.51 10.12 3.38
N TYR A 114 -0.71 11.05 2.89
CA TYR A 114 -1.04 12.43 2.68
C TYR A 114 -0.88 12.73 1.20
N ALA A 115 -1.89 13.35 0.60
CA ALA A 115 -1.86 13.73 -0.81
C ALA A 115 -2.47 15.12 -0.97
N HIS A 116 -1.67 16.05 -1.47
CA HIS A 116 -2.14 17.34 -1.93
C HIS A 116 -1.85 17.42 -3.43
N PHE A 117 -2.90 17.53 -4.25
CA PHE A 117 -2.78 17.50 -5.70
C PHE A 117 -3.84 18.37 -6.38
N ALA A 118 -3.53 18.84 -7.57
CA ALA A 118 -4.51 19.33 -8.54
C ALA A 118 -4.43 18.50 -9.81
N GLY A 119 -5.52 17.81 -10.13
CA GLY A 119 -5.58 16.84 -11.23
C GLY A 119 -6.69 15.84 -10.99
N SER A 120 -6.47 14.58 -11.38
CA SER A 120 -7.40 13.49 -11.08
C SER A 120 -6.71 12.40 -10.28
N ALA A 121 -7.46 11.67 -9.46
CA ALA A 121 -6.91 10.56 -8.68
C ALA A 121 -7.92 9.42 -8.54
N ASP A 122 -7.44 8.20 -8.68
CA ASP A 122 -8.16 6.98 -8.36
C ASP A 122 -7.47 6.31 -7.17
N ARG A 123 -8.25 6.04 -6.13
CA ARG A 123 -7.76 5.45 -4.88
C ARG A 123 -8.61 4.25 -4.53
N THR A 124 -8.01 3.07 -4.62
CA THR A 124 -8.65 1.81 -4.27
C THR A 124 -7.94 1.20 -3.06
N SER A 125 -8.72 0.75 -2.08
CA SER A 125 -8.19 -0.08 -1.00
C SER A 125 -9.12 -1.21 -0.64
N LYS A 126 -8.55 -2.39 -0.49
CA LYS A 126 -9.15 -3.56 0.10
C LYS A 126 -8.41 -3.88 1.38
N TRP A 127 -9.14 -3.84 2.50
CA TRP A 127 -8.66 -4.21 3.82
C TRP A 127 -9.57 -5.29 4.37
N SER A 128 -9.13 -6.56 4.27
CA SER A 128 -9.96 -7.70 4.65
C SER A 128 -11.32 -7.63 3.92
N ASN A 129 -12.42 -7.42 4.64
CA ASN A 129 -13.77 -7.40 4.08
C ASN A 129 -14.26 -6.00 3.66
N VAL A 130 -13.42 -4.97 3.79
CA VAL A 130 -13.79 -3.59 3.42
C VAL A 130 -13.10 -3.21 2.13
N VAL A 131 -13.90 -2.89 1.12
CA VAL A 131 -13.43 -2.33 -0.15
C VAL A 131 -13.86 -0.86 -0.22
N THR A 132 -12.93 -0.01 -0.60
CA THR A 132 -13.15 1.42 -0.83
C THR A 132 -12.59 1.78 -2.18
N ASP A 133 -13.41 2.38 -3.03
CA ASP A 133 -13.00 2.97 -4.31
C ASP A 133 -13.41 4.45 -4.30
N GLN A 134 -12.45 5.33 -4.59
CA GLN A 134 -12.64 6.78 -4.57
C GLN A 134 -12.03 7.39 -5.82
N ARG A 135 -12.77 8.30 -6.45
CA ARG A 135 -12.33 9.02 -7.64
C ARG A 135 -12.47 10.51 -7.40
N PHE A 136 -11.42 11.24 -7.72
CA PHE A 136 -11.32 12.68 -7.50
C PHE A 136 -10.92 13.37 -8.80
N SER A 137 -11.47 14.56 -9.04
CA SER A 137 -11.06 15.43 -10.14
C SER A 137 -11.18 16.89 -9.71
N GLY A 138 -10.07 17.62 -9.73
CA GLY A 138 -9.93 18.96 -9.16
C GLY A 138 -8.74 19.06 -8.22
N GLU A 139 -8.80 20.02 -7.30
CA GLU A 139 -7.77 20.24 -6.29
C GLU A 139 -8.22 19.71 -4.94
N PHE A 140 -7.42 18.83 -4.34
CA PHE A 140 -7.75 18.18 -3.08
C PHE A 140 -6.55 18.09 -2.16
N THR A 141 -6.86 18.07 -0.87
CA THR A 141 -5.95 17.66 0.20
C THR A 141 -6.59 16.48 0.92
N LEU A 142 -5.96 15.31 0.83
CA LEU A 142 -6.45 14.06 1.37
C LEU A 142 -5.48 13.54 2.43
N THR A 143 -6.03 13.10 3.55
CA THR A 143 -5.33 12.30 4.55
C THR A 143 -6.07 10.98 4.72
N LYS A 144 -5.32 9.88 4.75
CA LYS A 144 -5.88 8.56 5.00
C LYS A 144 -4.93 7.77 5.88
N GLU A 145 -5.49 7.19 6.92
CA GLU A 145 -4.81 6.26 7.81
C GLU A 145 -5.62 4.95 7.83
N ALA A 146 -4.93 3.84 7.64
CA ALA A 146 -5.49 2.50 7.74
C ALA A 146 -4.51 1.62 8.52
N ARG A 147 -5.01 0.88 9.51
CA ARG A 147 -4.23 0.01 10.38
C ARG A 147 -4.96 -1.32 10.57
N ALA A 148 -4.25 -2.42 10.33
CA ALA A 148 -4.74 -3.76 10.58
C ALA A 148 -3.73 -4.51 11.47
N LYS A 149 -4.24 -5.11 12.55
CA LYS A 149 -3.48 -5.93 13.49
C LYS A 149 -4.09 -7.31 13.54
N TRP A 150 -3.24 -8.34 13.57
CA TRP A 150 -3.65 -9.73 13.74
C TRP A 150 -2.86 -10.34 14.88
N SER A 151 -3.57 -11.07 15.74
CA SER A 151 -2.96 -12.00 16.66
C SER A 151 -2.90 -13.38 16.02
N ASN A 152 -1.75 -14.05 16.10
CA ASN A 152 -1.63 -15.50 15.83
C ASN A 152 -2.28 -16.34 16.94
N LYS A 153 -3.44 -15.92 17.48
CA LYS A 153 -4.31 -16.88 18.13
C LYS A 153 -4.86 -17.68 16.97
N SER A 154 -4.44 -18.94 16.85
CA SER A 154 -5.21 -19.92 16.12
C SER A 154 -6.65 -19.72 16.59
N LEU A 155 -7.52 -19.24 15.72
CA LEU A 155 -8.89 -19.71 15.78
C LEU A 155 -8.69 -21.22 15.67
N ARG A 156 -8.74 -21.92 16.80
CA ARG A 156 -9.23 -23.29 16.77
C ARG A 156 -10.48 -23.15 15.93
N SER A 157 -10.54 -23.87 14.81
CA SER A 157 -11.84 -24.26 14.31
C SER A 157 -12.55 -24.82 15.53
N GLN A 158 -13.40 -24.02 16.17
CA GLN A 158 -14.62 -24.59 16.67
C GLN A 158 -15.20 -25.15 15.39
N ASP A 159 -15.05 -26.47 15.23
CA ASP A 159 -16.07 -27.21 14.54
C ASP A 159 -17.35 -26.76 15.23
N ASP A 160 -18.04 -25.81 14.59
CA ASP A 160 -19.45 -25.57 14.82
C ASP A 160 -20.14 -26.85 14.32
N GLU A 161 -19.93 -27.96 15.03
CA GLU A 161 -20.97 -28.96 15.17
C GLU A 161 -22.14 -28.17 15.75
N LEU A 162 -23.12 -27.93 14.88
CA LEU A 162 -24.43 -27.45 15.23
C LEU A 162 -24.84 -28.11 16.55
N ASP A 163 -24.81 -27.32 17.62
CA ASP A 163 -25.29 -27.68 18.95
C ASP A 163 -26.83 -27.74 18.85
N CYS A 164 -27.30 -28.76 18.14
CA CYS A 164 -28.68 -29.03 17.80
C CYS A 164 -28.89 -30.53 17.95
N CYS A 165 -28.88 -31.00 19.20
CA CYS A 165 -29.87 -31.92 19.74
C CYS A 165 -29.48 -32.26 21.19
N PRO A 166 -30.30 -31.96 22.22
CA PRO A 166 -30.13 -32.65 23.49
C PRO A 166 -30.39 -34.15 23.24
N LEU A 167 -29.39 -34.98 23.54
CA LEU A 167 -29.53 -36.44 23.60
C LEU A 167 -30.71 -36.78 24.51
N ILE A 168 -31.81 -37.22 23.93
CA ILE A 168 -32.92 -37.81 24.70
C ILE A 168 -32.39 -39.11 25.31
N GLN A 169 -32.10 -39.10 26.61
CA GLN A 169 -31.85 -40.31 27.37
C GLN A 169 -33.09 -41.21 27.30
N GLY A 170 -32.98 -42.34 26.60
CA GLY A 170 -34.02 -43.38 26.60
C GLY A 170 -34.34 -44.05 25.28
N TRP A 171 -33.75 -43.64 24.15
CA TRP A 171 -33.97 -44.33 22.87
C TRP A 171 -33.08 -45.58 22.76
N GLN A 172 -33.69 -46.77 22.89
CA GLN A 172 -33.10 -48.04 22.49
C GLN A 172 -33.52 -48.36 21.05
N GLU A 173 -32.55 -48.60 20.17
CA GLU A 173 -32.82 -49.15 18.84
C GLU A 173 -33.40 -50.56 18.95
N PRO A 174 -34.45 -50.90 18.19
CA PRO A 174 -34.91 -52.28 18.11
C PRO A 174 -33.85 -53.10 17.36
N LYS A 175 -33.38 -54.17 17.99
CA LYS A 175 -32.56 -55.19 17.35
C LYS A 175 -33.35 -55.81 16.20
N SER A 176 -32.85 -55.67 14.97
CA SER A 176 -33.30 -56.49 13.86
C SER A 176 -32.76 -57.92 14.07
N GLU A 177 -33.64 -58.85 14.39
CA GLU A 177 -33.36 -60.29 14.24
C GLU A 177 -33.49 -60.68 12.76
N ALA A 178 -32.49 -61.46 12.32
CA ALA A 178 -32.37 -62.36 11.15
C ALA A 178 -33.26 -62.15 9.92
#